data_AF-A0A850GGI9-F1
#
_entry.id   AF-A0A850GGI9-F1
#
_cell.length_a   1.000
_cell.length_b   1.000
_cell.length_c   1.000
_cell.angle_alpha   90.00
_cell.angle_beta   90.00
_cell.angle_gamma   90.00
#
_symmetry.space_group_name_H-M   'P 1'
#
loop_
_entity.id
_entity.type
_entity.pdbx_description
1 polymer ?
#
loop_
_entity_poly.entity_id
_entity_poly.type
_entity_poly.pdbx_seq_one_letter_code
_entity_poly.pdbx_strand_id
1 'polypeptide(L)'
;MGACDPENTGDLEPRALQDADANVDVTAIEIEDAAETLVLALEDNDDQAMQSCEESQSVTIEVFHFQFSDIFAINLVPTGLFPPRPDDIDTFIEPELEDGFIAAFKAFDLQGNLIGFGTEQEVLDFANAETATTFTLTLPERGTLMFGEQEDIAPLLDEVNDMDASQDYVRTYDPPRVDVSTIPGTGRIIGGTGEFENITGSAIEIGVTHSIDLIEREFDLEVYMVLAYTTN
;
A
#
# COMPACT_ATOMS: atom_id res chain seq x y z
N MET A 1 -39.25 23.91 11.92
CA MET A 1 -38.48 23.97 10.67
C MET A 1 -37.36 24.97 10.91
N GLY A 2 -36.28 24.51 11.55
CA GLY A 2 -35.08 25.30 11.78
C GLY A 2 -34.18 25.19 10.56
N ALA A 3 -33.58 26.31 10.15
CA ALA A 3 -32.62 26.37 9.06
C ALA A 3 -31.31 25.68 9.50
N CYS A 4 -30.74 24.86 8.61
CA CYS A 4 -29.40 24.30 8.79
C CYS A 4 -28.38 25.43 8.58
N ASP A 5 -27.46 25.55 9.54
CA ASP A 5 -26.34 26.48 9.52
C ASP A 5 -25.15 25.77 8.88
N PRO A 6 -24.62 26.21 7.72
CA PRO A 6 -23.63 25.46 6.96
C PRO A 6 -22.16 25.72 7.37
N GLU A 7 -21.90 26.34 8.51
CA GLU A 7 -20.53 26.69 8.94
C GLU A 7 -20.00 25.76 10.03
N ASN A 8 -19.73 24.50 9.70
CA ASN A 8 -18.78 23.69 10.49
C ASN A 8 -18.15 22.57 9.63
N THR A 9 -17.33 22.95 8.65
CA THR A 9 -16.32 22.05 8.10
C THR A 9 -15.24 21.91 9.17
N GLY A 10 -15.39 20.94 10.08
CA GLY A 10 -14.34 20.62 11.03
C GLY A 10 -13.08 20.28 10.25
N ASP A 11 -11.97 20.94 10.57
CA ASP A 11 -10.67 20.71 9.94
C ASP A 11 -10.37 19.21 9.90
N LEU A 12 -10.33 18.62 8.70
CA LEU A 12 -9.80 17.29 8.44
C LEU A 12 -8.28 17.38 8.57
N GLU A 13 -7.78 17.56 9.79
CA GLU A 13 -6.35 17.44 10.03
C GLU A 13 -6.00 15.95 10.08
N PRO A 14 -5.20 15.43 9.13
CA PRO A 14 -4.65 14.09 9.25
C PRO A 14 -3.92 13.99 10.58
N ARG A 15 -4.32 13.02 11.42
CA ARG A 15 -3.60 12.71 12.64
C ARG A 15 -2.27 12.06 12.24
N ALA A 16 -1.25 12.88 11.94
CA ALA A 16 0.20 12.63 11.99
C ALA A 16 1.05 13.26 10.87
N LEU A 17 0.72 14.47 10.35
CA LEU A 17 1.60 15.18 9.40
C LEU A 17 2.28 16.45 9.96
N GLN A 18 2.30 16.66 11.27
CA GLN A 18 3.03 17.79 11.85
C GLN A 18 4.49 17.39 12.18
N ASP A 19 5.41 18.06 11.48
CA ASP A 19 6.86 18.15 11.67
C ASP A 19 7.74 17.11 10.93
N ALA A 20 7.81 17.22 9.60
CA ALA A 20 8.99 16.80 8.83
C ALA A 20 9.73 18.03 8.27
N ASP A 21 11.03 18.11 8.56
CA ASP A 21 11.94 19.23 8.23
C ASP A 21 12.01 19.52 6.72
N ALA A 22 12.20 20.79 6.36
CA ALA A 22 12.11 21.36 5.00
C ALA A 22 13.23 20.97 4.01
N ASN A 23 13.48 19.68 3.83
CA ASN A 23 13.84 19.12 2.53
C ASN A 23 12.54 18.49 2.01
N VAL A 24 12.07 18.90 0.84
CA VAL A 24 10.87 18.34 0.24
C VAL A 24 11.12 16.85 -0.03
N ASP A 25 10.68 16.01 0.90
CA ASP A 25 10.73 14.57 0.79
C ASP A 25 9.68 14.18 -0.26
N VAL A 26 10.15 13.70 -1.41
CA VAL A 26 9.28 13.30 -2.53
C VAL A 26 8.26 12.27 -2.04
N THR A 27 8.66 11.42 -1.08
CA THR A 27 7.79 10.43 -0.44
C THR A 27 6.63 11.09 0.31
N ALA A 28 6.91 12.16 1.06
CA ALA A 28 5.87 12.87 1.81
C ALA A 28 4.87 13.54 0.88
N ILE A 29 5.32 14.09 -0.27
CA ILE A 29 4.41 14.65 -1.28
C ILE A 29 3.51 13.56 -1.86
N GLU A 30 4.07 12.43 -2.29
CA GLU A 30 3.27 11.38 -2.92
C GLU A 30 2.26 10.77 -1.92
N ILE A 31 2.62 10.67 -0.64
CA ILE A 31 1.69 10.24 0.43
C ILE A 31 0.57 11.28 0.62
N GLU A 32 0.90 12.58 0.64
CA GLU A 32 -0.09 13.66 0.76
C GLU A 32 -1.04 13.69 -0.45
N ASP A 33 -0.51 13.61 -1.66
CA ASP A 33 -1.28 13.59 -2.91
C ASP A 33 -2.17 12.33 -3.01
N ALA A 34 -1.66 11.17 -2.58
CA ALA A 34 -2.45 9.94 -2.49
C ALA A 34 -3.58 10.06 -1.45
N ALA A 35 -3.29 10.64 -0.29
CA ALA A 35 -4.30 10.89 0.74
C ALA A 35 -5.40 11.85 0.23
N GLU A 36 -5.03 12.95 -0.44
CA GLU A 36 -5.99 13.89 -1.05
C GLU A 36 -6.84 13.20 -2.13
N THR A 37 -6.21 12.42 -3.01
CA THR A 37 -6.89 11.66 -4.06
C THR A 37 -7.94 10.69 -3.47
N LEU A 38 -7.60 10.01 -2.38
CA LEU A 38 -8.52 9.09 -1.71
C LEU A 38 -9.69 9.81 -1.04
N VAL A 39 -9.46 10.96 -0.40
CA VAL A 39 -10.53 11.76 0.19
C VAL A 39 -11.52 12.22 -0.88
N LEU A 40 -11.02 12.79 -1.98
CA LEU A 40 -11.87 13.23 -3.09
C LEU A 40 -12.69 12.07 -3.67
N ALA A 41 -12.09 10.88 -3.81
CA ALA A 41 -12.79 9.69 -4.30
C ALA A 41 -13.90 9.20 -3.36
N LEU A 42 -13.78 9.42 -2.04
CA LEU A 42 -14.82 9.09 -1.07
C LEU A 42 -15.96 10.12 -1.11
N GLU A 43 -15.63 11.40 -1.24
CA GLU A 43 -16.62 12.49 -1.32
C GLU A 43 -17.48 12.41 -2.60
N ASP A 44 -16.89 12.10 -3.76
CA ASP A 44 -17.61 11.97 -5.03
C ASP A 44 -18.62 10.81 -5.04
N ASN A 45 -18.43 9.80 -4.20
CA ASN A 45 -19.36 8.68 -4.07
C ASN A 45 -20.61 9.05 -3.25
N ASP A 46 -20.53 10.02 -2.34
CA ASP A 46 -21.67 10.50 -1.55
C ASP A 46 -22.59 11.43 -2.36
N ASP A 47 -22.07 12.15 -3.35
CA ASP A 47 -22.87 13.06 -4.19
C ASP A 47 -23.91 12.35 -5.08
N GLN A 48 -23.79 11.03 -5.26
CA GLN A 48 -24.78 10.19 -5.96
C GLN A 48 -25.92 9.70 -5.03
N ALA A 49 -25.78 9.86 -3.71
CA ALA A 49 -26.76 9.46 -2.70
C ALA A 49 -27.47 10.70 -2.10
N MET A 50 -28.47 11.21 -2.82
CA MET A 50 -29.46 12.22 -2.40
C MET A 50 -29.35 12.82 -0.99
N GLN A 51 -29.08 14.13 -0.93
CA GLN A 51 -29.96 15.16 -0.35
C GLN A 51 -30.83 14.69 0.84
N SER A 52 -30.18 14.26 1.91
CA SER A 52 -30.76 14.03 3.22
C SER A 52 -29.76 14.54 4.24
N CYS A 53 -30.23 15.13 5.34
CA CYS A 53 -29.37 15.76 6.34
C CYS A 53 -28.60 14.70 7.13
N GLU A 54 -27.62 14.06 6.51
CA GLU A 54 -26.73 13.10 7.14
C GLU A 54 -25.59 13.87 7.83
N GLU A 55 -25.28 13.45 9.06
CA GLU A 55 -24.07 13.87 9.76
C GLU A 55 -22.89 13.59 8.84
N SER A 56 -22.02 14.57 8.60
CA SER A 56 -20.81 14.36 7.80
C SER A 56 -20.05 13.18 8.40
N GLN A 57 -19.99 12.04 7.69
CA GLN A 57 -19.17 10.93 8.13
C GLN A 57 -17.72 11.40 8.11
N SER A 58 -17.03 11.33 9.25
CA SER A 58 -15.63 11.69 9.31
C SER A 58 -14.80 10.64 8.57
N VAL A 59 -14.10 11.07 7.52
CA VAL A 59 -13.09 10.23 6.84
C VAL A 59 -11.87 10.12 7.73
N THR A 60 -11.40 8.90 7.95
CA THR A 60 -10.13 8.59 8.63
C THR A 60 -9.10 8.24 7.56
N ILE A 61 -7.91 8.84 7.67
CA ILE A 61 -6.74 8.49 6.84
C ILE A 61 -5.69 7.86 7.75
N GLU A 62 -5.20 6.68 7.38
CA GLU A 62 -4.08 6.02 8.05
C GLU A 62 -3.03 5.60 7.03
N VAL A 63 -1.76 5.72 7.44
CA VAL A 63 -0.63 5.29 6.64
C VAL A 63 0.15 4.27 7.44
N PHE A 64 0.41 3.13 6.80
CA PHE A 64 1.24 2.07 7.32
C PHE A 64 2.38 1.83 6.35
N HIS A 65 3.53 1.42 6.85
CA HIS A 65 4.65 1.10 5.97
C HIS A 65 5.44 -0.10 6.45
N PHE A 66 6.19 -0.70 5.52
CA PHE A 66 7.19 -1.72 5.81
C PHE A 66 8.33 -1.61 4.80
N GLN A 67 9.52 -2.04 5.20
CA GLN A 67 10.64 -2.20 4.28
C GLN A 67 10.74 -3.67 3.85
N PHE A 68 11.38 -3.96 2.72
CA PHE A 68 11.66 -5.33 2.31
C PHE A 68 12.42 -6.13 3.40
N SER A 69 13.24 -5.44 4.19
CA SER A 69 13.96 -6.04 5.32
C SER A 69 13.05 -6.51 6.48
N ASP A 70 11.84 -5.94 6.59
CA ASP A 70 10.81 -6.26 7.59
C ASP A 70 9.97 -7.48 7.24
N ILE A 71 10.07 -7.97 6.00
CA ILE A 71 9.48 -9.23 5.56
C ILE A 71 10.19 -10.38 6.28
N PHE A 72 9.46 -11.09 7.13
CA PHE A 72 9.99 -12.21 7.90
C PHE A 72 9.65 -13.57 7.29
N ALA A 73 8.71 -13.61 6.35
CA ALA A 73 8.45 -14.77 5.50
C ALA A 73 8.02 -14.32 4.10
N ILE A 74 8.58 -14.91 3.05
CA ILE A 74 8.09 -14.77 1.68
C ILE A 74 8.25 -16.10 0.95
N ASN A 75 7.21 -16.49 0.24
CA ASN A 75 7.19 -17.71 -0.56
C ASN A 75 6.83 -17.37 -2.00
N LEU A 76 7.76 -17.67 -2.91
CA LEU A 76 7.60 -17.58 -4.35
C LEU A 76 8.45 -18.65 -5.02
N VAL A 77 8.36 -18.75 -6.35
CA VAL A 77 9.23 -19.64 -7.11
C VAL A 77 10.71 -19.30 -6.92
N PRO A 78 11.61 -20.27 -6.75
CA PRO A 78 13.03 -20.01 -6.48
C PRO A 78 13.73 -19.14 -7.53
N THR A 79 13.20 -19.09 -8.75
CA THR A 79 13.72 -18.31 -9.89
C THR A 79 13.06 -16.94 -10.06
N GLY A 80 12.12 -16.56 -9.19
CA GLY A 80 11.42 -15.27 -9.28
C GLY A 80 12.31 -14.09 -8.88
N LEU A 81 11.74 -12.88 -8.88
CA LEU A 81 12.51 -11.66 -8.64
C LEU A 81 13.10 -11.61 -7.22
N PHE A 82 12.25 -11.89 -6.23
CA PHE A 82 12.63 -11.96 -4.82
C PHE A 82 13.07 -13.38 -4.44
N PRO A 83 14.01 -13.58 -3.52
CA PRO A 83 14.30 -14.91 -2.99
C PRO A 83 13.29 -15.30 -1.89
N PRO A 84 12.91 -16.58 -1.76
CA PRO A 84 12.14 -17.06 -0.61
C PRO A 84 12.86 -16.78 0.72
N ARG A 85 12.10 -16.44 1.76
CA ARG A 85 12.61 -16.16 3.12
C ARG A 85 11.73 -16.82 4.18
N PRO A 86 12.28 -17.35 5.28
CA PRO A 86 13.71 -17.64 5.47
C PRO A 86 14.25 -18.63 4.42
N ASP A 87 15.57 -18.68 4.22
CA ASP A 87 16.21 -19.50 3.17
C ASP A 87 15.84 -21.00 3.21
N ASP A 88 15.35 -21.48 4.35
CA ASP A 88 14.90 -22.86 4.58
C ASP A 88 13.37 -23.04 4.53
N ILE A 89 12.62 -22.02 4.10
CA ILE A 89 11.18 -22.15 3.89
C ILE A 89 10.89 -23.13 2.76
N ASP A 90 9.99 -24.10 3.00
CA ASP A 90 9.50 -24.99 1.95
C ASP A 90 8.76 -24.16 0.90
N THR A 91 9.21 -24.18 -0.35
CA THR A 91 8.56 -23.48 -1.45
C THR A 91 7.49 -24.35 -2.11
N PHE A 92 6.48 -23.68 -2.69
CA PHE A 92 5.49 -24.36 -3.52
C PHE A 92 6.11 -24.68 -4.88
N ILE A 93 6.72 -25.87 -4.99
CA ILE A 93 7.28 -26.38 -6.25
C ILE A 93 6.23 -27.25 -6.98
N GLU A 94 5.30 -27.88 -6.25
CA GLU A 94 4.19 -28.67 -6.83
C GLU A 94 2.91 -28.61 -5.95
N PRO A 95 1.79 -27.98 -6.40
CA PRO A 95 1.73 -27.14 -7.59
C PRO A 95 2.61 -25.89 -7.41
N GLU A 96 3.32 -25.52 -8.47
CA GLU A 96 4.17 -24.34 -8.46
C GLU A 96 3.32 -23.07 -8.35
N LEU A 97 3.76 -22.11 -7.53
CA LEU A 97 3.20 -20.75 -7.53
C LEU A 97 3.86 -19.90 -8.64
N GLU A 98 3.75 -20.34 -9.90
CA GLU A 98 4.47 -19.74 -11.05
C GLU A 98 4.21 -18.22 -11.17
N ASP A 99 2.97 -17.81 -10.90
CA ASP A 99 2.48 -16.44 -11.11
C ASP A 99 1.99 -15.82 -9.80
N GLY A 100 2.77 -15.89 -8.73
CA GLY A 100 2.36 -15.31 -7.44
C GLY A 100 3.40 -15.36 -6.34
N PHE A 101 3.16 -14.61 -5.29
CA PHE A 101 3.84 -14.80 -4.02
C PHE A 101 2.92 -14.55 -2.82
N ILE A 102 3.39 -14.99 -1.67
CA ILE A 102 2.83 -14.62 -0.37
C ILE A 102 3.96 -14.11 0.51
N ALA A 103 3.79 -12.93 1.09
CA ALA A 103 4.70 -12.34 2.04
C ALA A 103 4.01 -12.11 3.38
N ALA A 104 4.80 -12.12 4.45
CA ALA A 104 4.40 -11.70 5.79
C ALA A 104 5.44 -10.72 6.34
N PHE A 105 4.95 -9.58 6.79
CA PHE A 105 5.76 -8.41 7.12
C PHE A 105 5.35 -7.79 8.45
N LYS A 106 6.26 -7.03 9.05
CA LYS A 106 5.94 -6.14 10.17
C LYS A 106 5.44 -4.81 9.62
N ALA A 107 4.45 -4.21 10.28
CA ALA A 107 3.87 -2.95 9.85
C ALA A 107 4.20 -1.84 10.86
N PHE A 108 4.60 -0.68 10.34
CA PHE A 108 5.02 0.48 11.10
C PHE A 108 4.13 1.69 10.80
N ASP A 109 4.01 2.59 11.77
CA ASP A 109 3.45 3.93 11.54
C ASP A 109 4.51 4.89 10.97
N LEU A 110 4.10 6.07 10.51
CA LEU A 110 5.01 7.10 9.98
C LEU A 110 6.09 7.59 10.98
N GLN A 111 5.97 7.26 12.26
CA GLN A 111 6.97 7.57 13.28
C GLN A 111 7.96 6.41 13.49
N GLY A 112 7.83 5.33 12.73
CA GLY A 112 8.66 4.13 12.82
C GLY A 112 8.34 3.24 14.01
N ASN A 113 7.17 3.38 14.64
CA ASN A 113 6.74 2.47 15.69
C ASN A 113 6.16 1.20 15.07
N LEU A 114 6.56 0.03 15.57
CA LEU A 114 5.93 -1.24 15.22
C LEU A 114 4.50 -1.28 15.77
N ILE A 115 3.52 -1.26 14.88
CA ILE A 115 2.08 -1.21 15.24
C ILE A 115 1.36 -2.51 14.91
N GLY A 116 1.97 -3.43 14.16
CA GLY A 116 1.33 -4.68 13.79
C GLY A 116 2.15 -5.55 12.86
N PHE A 117 1.47 -6.47 12.20
CA PHE A 117 2.02 -7.33 11.16
C PHE A 117 0.95 -7.60 10.12
N GLY A 118 1.37 -7.91 8.91
CA GLY A 118 0.45 -8.22 7.83
C GLY A 118 0.91 -9.36 6.94
N THR A 119 0.05 -9.68 6.01
CA THR A 119 0.37 -10.52 4.87
C THR A 119 -0.04 -9.83 3.60
N GLU A 120 0.71 -10.10 2.56
CA GLU A 120 0.44 -9.73 1.19
C GLU A 120 0.35 -11.02 0.39
N GLN A 121 -0.68 -11.13 -0.43
CA GLN A 121 -0.78 -12.19 -1.43
C GLN A 121 -0.97 -11.53 -2.77
N GLU A 122 -0.06 -11.82 -3.69
CA GLU A 122 -0.12 -11.35 -5.07
C GLU A 122 -0.31 -12.52 -6.03
N VAL A 123 -1.14 -12.27 -7.05
CA VAL A 123 -1.26 -13.11 -8.24
C VAL A 123 -0.90 -12.25 -9.44
N LEU A 124 0.11 -12.66 -10.20
CA LEU A 124 0.68 -11.90 -11.31
C LEU A 124 -0.01 -12.24 -12.63
N ASP A 125 -0.33 -11.22 -13.42
CA ASP A 125 -0.68 -11.32 -14.84
C ASP A 125 0.42 -10.64 -15.67
N PHE A 126 1.47 -11.40 -15.98
CA PHE A 126 2.59 -10.91 -16.78
C PHE A 126 2.20 -10.47 -18.20
N ALA A 127 1.05 -10.92 -18.74
CA ALA A 127 0.64 -10.52 -20.07
C ALA A 127 0.17 -9.05 -20.11
N ASN A 128 -0.39 -8.58 -19.00
CA ASN A 128 -0.85 -7.20 -18.83
C ASN A 128 0.08 -6.36 -17.94
N ALA A 129 1.07 -6.99 -17.31
CA ALA A 129 1.92 -6.38 -16.28
C ALA A 129 1.10 -5.86 -15.09
N GLU A 130 0.11 -6.65 -14.67
CA GLU A 130 -0.79 -6.32 -13.56
C GLU A 130 -0.72 -7.38 -12.48
N THR A 131 -1.07 -7.03 -11.24
CA THR A 131 -1.28 -7.99 -10.15
C THR A 131 -2.69 -7.90 -9.60
N ALA A 132 -3.15 -8.96 -8.97
CA ALA A 132 -4.28 -8.93 -8.05
C ALA A 132 -3.76 -9.20 -6.65
N THR A 133 -3.82 -8.17 -5.81
CA THR A 133 -3.18 -8.17 -4.49
C THR A 133 -4.23 -8.15 -3.39
N THR A 134 -3.96 -8.89 -2.32
CA THR A 134 -4.77 -8.86 -1.11
C THR A 134 -3.86 -8.72 0.10
N PHE A 135 -4.18 -7.73 0.91
CA PHE A 135 -3.53 -7.48 2.17
C PHE A 135 -4.41 -7.90 3.34
N THR A 136 -3.75 -8.46 4.37
CA THR A 136 -4.31 -8.50 5.72
C THR A 136 -3.37 -7.78 6.65
N LEU A 137 -3.89 -6.90 7.49
CA LEU A 137 -3.10 -6.14 8.47
C LEU A 137 -3.71 -6.34 9.84
N THR A 138 -2.96 -6.97 10.75
CA THR A 138 -3.37 -7.18 12.14
C THR A 138 -2.69 -6.17 13.04
N LEU A 139 -3.50 -5.32 13.66
CA LEU A 139 -3.10 -4.31 14.60
C LEU A 139 -3.55 -4.75 16.00
N PRO A 140 -2.62 -5.07 16.92
CA PRO A 140 -2.96 -5.47 18.28
C PRO A 140 -3.90 -4.47 18.95
N GLU A 141 -4.89 -4.99 19.68
CA GLU A 141 -5.93 -4.23 20.41
C GLU A 141 -6.96 -3.50 19.52
N ARG A 142 -6.66 -3.29 18.24
CA ARG A 142 -7.51 -2.61 17.26
C ARG A 142 -8.34 -3.59 16.43
N GLY A 143 -7.69 -4.62 15.87
CA GLY A 143 -8.33 -5.65 15.06
C GLY A 143 -7.51 -6.03 13.83
N THR A 144 -8.18 -6.58 12.83
CA THR A 144 -7.56 -6.92 11.53
C THR A 144 -8.30 -6.17 10.43
N LEU A 145 -7.55 -5.46 9.60
CA LEU A 145 -8.01 -4.83 8.37
C LEU A 145 -7.71 -5.75 7.18
N MET A 146 -8.62 -5.83 6.22
CA MET A 146 -8.43 -6.53 4.96
C MET A 146 -8.76 -5.60 3.81
N PHE A 147 -7.86 -5.52 2.85
CA PHE A 147 -8.07 -4.75 1.61
C PHE A 147 -7.44 -5.50 0.45
N GLY A 148 -7.82 -5.11 -0.76
CA GLY A 148 -7.22 -5.65 -1.97
C GLY A 148 -7.25 -4.64 -3.09
N GLU A 149 -6.42 -4.88 -4.08
CA GLU A 149 -6.17 -3.96 -5.18
C GLU A 149 -5.72 -4.69 -6.43
N GLN A 150 -5.61 -3.94 -7.52
CA GLN A 150 -4.81 -4.35 -8.66
C GLN A 150 -3.65 -3.39 -8.77
N GLU A 151 -2.46 -3.89 -9.06
CA GLU A 151 -1.29 -3.02 -9.24
C GLU A 151 -0.78 -3.06 -10.68
N ASP A 152 -0.15 -1.96 -11.09
CA ASP A 152 0.64 -1.85 -12.30
C ASP A 152 2.11 -2.11 -11.96
N ILE A 153 2.60 -3.30 -12.35
CA ILE A 153 4.00 -3.68 -12.18
C ILE A 153 4.84 -3.39 -13.43
N ALA A 154 4.25 -2.81 -14.48
CA ALA A 154 4.98 -2.46 -15.70
C ALA A 154 6.21 -1.58 -15.41
N PRO A 155 6.14 -0.56 -14.52
CA PRO A 155 7.30 0.26 -14.21
C PRO A 155 8.47 -0.55 -13.64
N LEU A 156 8.21 -1.52 -12.75
CA LEU A 156 9.25 -2.39 -12.20
C LEU A 156 9.83 -3.34 -13.27
N LEU A 157 8.95 -3.94 -14.09
CA LEU A 157 9.38 -4.83 -15.17
C LEU A 157 10.21 -4.09 -16.23
N ASP A 158 9.81 -2.88 -16.61
CA ASP A 158 10.54 -2.04 -17.55
C ASP A 158 11.93 -1.69 -17.01
N GLU A 159 12.05 -1.40 -15.72
CA GLU A 159 13.33 -1.11 -15.06
C GLU A 159 14.25 -2.33 -15.08
N VAL A 160 13.74 -3.51 -14.71
CA VAL A 160 14.51 -4.78 -14.75
C VAL A 160 14.96 -5.10 -16.18
N ASN A 161 14.09 -4.88 -17.17
CA ASN A 161 14.41 -5.10 -18.58
C ASN A 161 15.48 -4.12 -19.09
N ASP A 162 15.44 -2.85 -18.68
CA ASP A 162 16.47 -1.86 -19.01
C ASP A 162 17.81 -2.21 -18.38
N MET A 163 17.82 -2.61 -17.11
CA MET A 163 19.02 -3.08 -16.41
C MET A 163 19.67 -4.27 -17.12
N ASP A 164 18.87 -5.26 -17.56
CA ASP A 164 19.39 -6.40 -18.33
C ASP A 164 19.94 -5.98 -19.70
N ALA A 165 19.20 -5.15 -20.44
CA ALA A 165 19.60 -4.68 -21.76
C ALA A 165 20.90 -3.84 -21.74
N SER A 166 21.09 -3.05 -20.68
CA SER A 166 22.26 -2.21 -20.46
C SER A 166 23.41 -2.93 -19.75
N GLN A 167 23.18 -4.14 -19.25
CA GLN A 167 24.08 -4.91 -18.38
C GLN A 167 24.45 -4.18 -17.08
N ASP A 168 23.57 -3.30 -16.61
CA ASP A 168 23.69 -2.54 -15.37
C ASP A 168 22.91 -3.25 -14.25
N TYR A 169 23.44 -4.37 -13.79
CA TYR A 169 22.71 -5.28 -12.89
C TYR A 169 22.58 -4.78 -11.45
N VAL A 170 23.22 -3.65 -11.11
CA VAL A 170 23.12 -3.02 -9.78
C VAL A 170 22.88 -1.53 -9.97
N ARG A 171 21.73 -1.04 -9.53
CA ARG A 171 21.30 0.35 -9.69
C ARG A 171 20.90 0.95 -8.35
N THR A 172 21.29 2.20 -8.14
CA THR A 172 20.92 2.99 -6.95
C THR A 172 20.31 4.29 -7.41
N TYR A 173 19.27 4.75 -6.72
CA TYR A 173 18.53 5.97 -7.04
C TYR A 173 18.80 7.04 -5.99
N ASP A 174 19.13 8.24 -6.43
CA ASP A 174 19.25 9.44 -5.60
C ASP A 174 18.75 10.67 -6.41
N PRO A 175 17.52 11.17 -6.16
CA PRO A 175 16.58 10.72 -5.11
C PRO A 175 16.02 9.31 -5.38
N PRO A 176 15.42 8.64 -4.36
CA PRO A 176 14.74 7.36 -4.53
C PRO A 176 13.69 7.42 -5.62
N ARG A 177 13.49 6.30 -6.31
CA ARG A 177 12.40 6.14 -7.28
C ARG A 177 11.11 5.87 -6.51
N VAL A 178 10.04 6.61 -6.83
CA VAL A 178 8.73 6.47 -6.19
C VAL A 178 7.71 6.07 -7.26
N ASP A 179 6.94 5.02 -6.98
CA ASP A 179 5.92 4.50 -7.87
C ASP A 179 4.63 4.27 -7.08
N VAL A 180 3.52 4.80 -7.57
CA VAL A 180 2.18 4.39 -7.10
C VAL A 180 1.83 3.11 -7.86
N SER A 181 1.82 1.97 -7.16
CA SER A 181 1.57 0.66 -7.78
C SER A 181 0.09 0.44 -8.00
N THR A 182 -0.80 0.91 -7.10
CA THR A 182 -2.25 0.73 -7.23
C THR A 182 -2.81 1.32 -8.51
N ILE A 183 -3.45 0.49 -9.32
CA ILE A 183 -4.23 0.93 -10.48
C ILE A 183 -5.39 1.80 -9.97
N PRO A 184 -5.56 3.03 -10.49
CA PRO A 184 -6.56 3.97 -9.99
C PRO A 184 -7.96 3.38 -9.89
N GLY A 185 -8.54 3.46 -8.69
CA GLY A 185 -9.89 2.98 -8.42
C GLY A 185 -10.03 1.48 -8.18
N THR A 186 -8.93 0.73 -8.01
CA THR A 186 -8.99 -0.71 -7.72
C THR A 186 -8.76 -1.04 -6.24
N GLY A 187 -8.01 -0.22 -5.51
CA GLY A 187 -7.75 -0.42 -4.08
C GLY A 187 -8.97 -0.20 -3.20
N ARG A 188 -9.40 -1.25 -2.49
CA ARG A 188 -10.66 -1.27 -1.72
C ARG A 188 -10.48 -2.00 -0.39
N ILE A 189 -11.02 -1.42 0.67
CA ILE A 189 -11.18 -2.12 1.95
C ILE A 189 -12.34 -3.10 1.82
N ILE A 190 -12.04 -4.37 2.09
CA ILE A 190 -12.97 -5.50 1.90
C ILE A 190 -13.66 -5.86 3.23
N GLY A 191 -13.03 -5.51 4.35
CA GLY A 191 -13.63 -5.62 5.68
C GLY A 191 -12.58 -5.75 6.76
N GLY A 192 -13.03 -6.20 7.94
CA GLY A 192 -12.13 -6.39 9.07
C GLY A 192 -12.80 -6.91 10.31
N THR A 193 -12.07 -6.82 11.42
CA THR A 193 -12.52 -7.21 12.77
C THR A 193 -12.19 -6.11 13.77
N GLY A 194 -12.80 -6.16 14.96
CA GLY A 194 -12.57 -5.13 15.98
C GLY A 194 -13.08 -3.77 15.54
N GLU A 195 -12.23 -2.75 15.56
CA GLU A 195 -12.61 -1.42 15.08
C GLU A 195 -12.90 -1.35 13.57
N PHE A 196 -12.47 -2.36 12.81
CA PHE A 196 -12.61 -2.43 11.35
C PHE A 196 -13.84 -3.23 10.88
N GLU A 197 -14.74 -3.65 11.77
CA GLU A 197 -15.86 -4.55 11.40
C GLU A 197 -16.84 -3.96 10.38
N ASN A 198 -17.02 -2.64 10.37
CA ASN A 198 -18.03 -1.96 9.54
C ASN A 198 -17.47 -0.77 8.75
N ILE A 199 -16.16 -0.77 8.49
CA ILE A 199 -15.56 0.30 7.71
C ILE A 199 -15.70 0.04 6.22
N THR A 200 -15.81 1.12 5.46
CA THR A 200 -15.74 1.10 3.99
C THR A 200 -14.72 2.13 3.57
N GLY A 201 -13.90 1.80 2.57
CA GLY A 201 -12.89 2.74 2.12
C GLY A 201 -12.04 2.22 0.97
N SER A 202 -10.96 2.95 0.72
CA SER A 202 -10.02 2.71 -0.37
C SER A 202 -8.59 2.63 0.17
N ALA A 203 -7.73 2.00 -0.63
CA ALA A 203 -6.31 1.85 -0.36
C ALA A 203 -5.51 2.33 -1.57
N ILE A 204 -4.32 2.85 -1.33
CA ILE A 204 -3.26 3.07 -2.32
C ILE A 204 -1.96 2.55 -1.74
N GLU A 205 -1.20 1.87 -2.56
CA GLU A 205 0.15 1.42 -2.31
C GLU A 205 1.14 2.30 -3.09
N ILE A 206 2.21 2.69 -2.39
CA ILE A 206 3.32 3.48 -2.92
C ILE A 206 4.62 2.74 -2.59
N GLY A 207 5.35 2.36 -3.63
CA GLY A 207 6.70 1.81 -3.54
C GLY A 207 7.77 2.89 -3.60
N VAL A 208 8.76 2.81 -2.73
CA VAL A 208 9.95 3.68 -2.72
C VAL A 208 11.19 2.82 -2.87
N THR A 209 11.78 2.86 -4.07
CA THR A 209 12.96 2.06 -4.43
C THR A 209 14.24 2.89 -4.30
N HIS A 210 15.13 2.48 -3.41
CA HIS A 210 16.45 3.06 -3.21
C HIS A 210 17.52 2.35 -4.04
N SER A 211 17.42 1.03 -4.17
CA SER A 211 18.33 0.24 -5.01
C SER A 211 17.75 -1.10 -5.45
N ILE A 212 18.27 -1.59 -6.58
CA ILE A 212 17.99 -2.91 -7.14
C ILE A 212 19.34 -3.58 -7.42
N ASP A 213 19.56 -4.77 -6.85
CA ASP A 213 20.68 -5.65 -7.16
C ASP A 213 20.13 -6.96 -7.76
N LEU A 214 20.21 -7.09 -9.09
CA LEU A 214 19.75 -8.28 -9.81
C LEU A 214 20.73 -9.46 -9.70
N ILE A 215 21.96 -9.23 -9.22
CA ILE A 215 22.97 -10.28 -9.03
C ILE A 215 22.66 -11.04 -7.75
N GLU A 216 22.49 -10.31 -6.65
CA GLU A 216 22.19 -10.87 -5.32
C GLU A 216 20.68 -11.02 -5.07
N ARG A 217 19.83 -10.50 -5.97
CA ARG A 217 18.36 -10.44 -5.84
C ARG A 217 17.94 -9.68 -4.58
N GLU A 218 18.64 -8.60 -4.30
CA GLU A 218 18.39 -7.72 -3.16
C GLU A 218 17.70 -6.44 -3.64
N PHE A 219 16.67 -6.03 -2.89
CA PHE A 219 15.91 -4.82 -3.15
C PHE A 219 15.90 -3.98 -1.88
N ASP A 220 16.34 -2.73 -2.00
CA ASP A 220 16.10 -1.72 -0.98
C ASP A 220 14.83 -0.97 -1.37
N LEU A 221 13.71 -1.52 -0.91
CA LEU A 221 12.34 -1.11 -1.23
C LEU A 221 11.57 -0.87 0.06
N GLU A 222 10.90 0.27 0.14
CA GLU A 222 9.87 0.55 1.13
C GLU A 222 8.50 0.55 0.47
N VAL A 223 7.48 0.11 1.19
CA VAL A 223 6.09 0.11 0.74
C VAL A 223 5.27 0.88 1.76
N TYR A 224 4.51 1.87 1.27
CA TYR A 224 3.56 2.67 2.04
C TYR A 224 2.14 2.32 1.59
N MET A 225 1.32 1.88 2.53
CA MET A 225 -0.11 1.64 2.35
C MET A 225 -0.87 2.83 2.94
N VAL A 226 -1.46 3.64 2.06
CA VAL A 226 -2.32 4.78 2.41
C VAL A 226 -3.78 4.34 2.34
N LEU A 227 -4.48 4.44 3.45
CA LEU A 227 -5.86 3.98 3.60
C LEU A 227 -6.75 5.15 3.96
N ALA A 228 -7.91 5.24 3.31
CA ALA A 228 -8.95 6.20 3.66
C ALA A 228 -10.28 5.47 3.84
N TYR A 229 -10.94 5.65 4.97
CA TYR A 229 -12.20 4.96 5.28
C TYR A 229 -13.14 5.75 6.20
N THR A 230 -14.42 5.40 6.13
CA THR A 230 -15.45 5.86 7.07
C THR A 230 -15.90 4.70 7.96
N THR A 231 -16.44 5.03 9.14
CA THR A 231 -17.06 4.05 10.04
C THR A 231 -18.58 4.18 9.91
N ASN A 232 -19.27 3.09 9.58
CA ASN A 232 -20.74 3.03 9.54
C ASN A 232 -21.37 2.83 10.92
#